data_AF-A0A3N5WLP5-F1
#
_entry.id   AF-A0A3N5WLP5-F1
#
_cell.length_a   1.000
_cell.length_b   1.000
_cell.length_c   1.000
_cell.angle_alpha   90.00
_cell.angle_beta   90.00
_cell.angle_gamma   90.00
#
_symmetry.space_group_name_H-M   'P 1'
#
loop_
_entity.id
_entity.type
_entity.pdbx_description
1 polymer ?
#
loop_
_entity_poly.entity_id
_entity_poly.type
_entity_poly.pdbx_seq_one_letter_code
_entity_poly.pdbx_strand_id
1 'polypeptide(L)'
;MSRSEQDYEKERLHMVSKQIEARGVKDPRVLDAVRKVRRHLYVPPPIAPNAYEDNPLPIGSDQTISQPYIVAVMTELLDLEPGDRVLEIGTGSGYQAAVLAELAAEVFSIEIVPELAEMARAHLSADGYDRVRVRTGDGYRGWPEEAPFQAIIVTAAPDHVPEPLIEQLDEGGRLVIPVGDVYQELLVVTKEDGMVRKRSVIPVRFVPMTGEAEER
;
A
#
# COMPACT_ATOMS: atom_id res chain seq x y z
N MET A 1 12.26 19.05 22.12
CA MET A 1 12.12 17.82 22.94
C MET A 1 11.77 16.70 21.98
N SER A 2 12.43 15.54 22.03
CA SER A 2 12.06 14.40 21.19
C SER A 2 10.67 13.90 21.61
N ARG A 3 9.80 13.59 20.65
CA ARG A 3 8.49 12.98 20.94
C ARG A 3 8.67 11.60 21.57
N SER A 4 7.82 11.27 22.53
CA SER A 4 7.75 9.93 23.13
C SER A 4 6.83 9.02 22.31
N GLU A 5 6.93 7.70 22.52
CA GLU A 5 5.99 6.73 21.91
C GLU A 5 4.54 7.04 22.30
N GLN A 6 4.30 7.52 23.53
CA GLN A 6 2.96 7.90 24.00
C GLN A 6 2.41 9.12 23.25
N ASP A 7 3.27 10.04 22.79
CA ASP A 7 2.85 11.18 21.98
C ASP A 7 2.44 10.71 20.59
N TYR A 8 3.24 9.82 19.99
CA TYR A 8 2.93 9.22 18.68
C TYR A 8 1.68 8.36 18.70
N GLU A 9 1.43 7.61 19.77
CA GLU A 9 0.19 6.84 19.93
C GLU A 9 -1.03 7.75 19.94
N LYS A 10 -1.01 8.85 20.71
CA LYS A 10 -2.12 9.82 20.74
C LYS A 10 -2.39 10.43 19.37
N GLU A 11 -1.33 10.80 18.65
CA GLU A 11 -1.46 11.35 17.30
C GLU A 11 -1.98 10.32 16.30
N ARG A 12 -1.53 9.07 16.39
CA ARG A 12 -2.02 7.96 15.57
C ARG A 12 -3.52 7.74 15.77
N LEU A 13 -3.97 7.67 17.02
CA LEU A 13 -5.40 7.52 17.35
C LEU A 13 -6.23 8.73 16.90
N HIS A 14 -5.66 9.94 17.02
CA HIS A 14 -6.28 11.16 16.53
C HIS A 14 -6.44 11.15 15.01
N MET A 15 -5.38 10.82 14.27
CA MET A 15 -5.38 10.67 12.81
C MET A 15 -6.46 9.68 12.36
N VAL A 16 -6.51 8.49 12.95
CA VAL A 16 -7.53 7.49 12.57
C VAL A 16 -8.95 8.01 12.81
N SER A 17 -9.24 8.55 13.99
CA SER A 17 -10.60 9.00 14.31
C SER A 17 -11.05 10.23 13.53
N LYS A 18 -10.16 11.21 13.32
CA LYS A 18 -10.52 12.52 12.75
C LYS A 18 -10.29 12.64 11.25
N GLN A 19 -9.35 11.88 10.69
CA GLN A 19 -8.91 12.05 9.30
C GLN A 19 -9.23 10.83 8.43
N ILE A 20 -9.52 9.66 9.04
CA ILE A 20 -9.81 8.42 8.31
C ILE A 20 -11.27 8.02 8.50
N GLU A 21 -11.66 7.69 9.73
CA GLU A 21 -13.02 7.22 10.08
C GLU A 21 -14.07 8.31 9.79
N ALA A 22 -13.82 9.54 10.23
CA ALA A 22 -14.71 10.68 9.97
C ALA A 22 -14.90 11.01 8.48
N ARG A 23 -14.05 10.47 7.60
CA ARG A 23 -14.11 10.66 6.14
C ARG A 23 -14.67 9.46 5.38
N GLY A 24 -15.13 8.42 6.10
CA GLY A 24 -15.99 7.40 5.53
C GLY A 24 -15.39 6.01 5.37
N VAL A 25 -14.15 5.78 5.82
CA VAL A 25 -13.62 4.42 6.04
C VAL A 25 -14.35 3.80 7.22
N LYS A 26 -14.95 2.63 7.04
CA LYS A 26 -15.89 2.00 7.96
C LYS A 26 -15.47 0.61 8.42
N ASP A 27 -14.62 -0.09 7.68
CA ASP A 27 -14.18 -1.43 8.09
C ASP A 27 -13.36 -1.33 9.41
N PRO A 28 -13.87 -1.90 10.53
CA PRO A 28 -13.18 -1.83 11.80
C PRO A 28 -11.82 -2.55 11.78
N ARG A 29 -11.67 -3.62 10.97
CA ARG A 29 -10.39 -4.33 10.82
C ARG A 29 -9.33 -3.40 10.22
N VAL A 30 -9.69 -2.64 9.18
CA VAL A 30 -8.79 -1.66 8.54
C VAL A 30 -8.44 -0.54 9.51
N LEU A 31 -9.43 0.00 10.22
CA LEU A 31 -9.19 1.05 11.22
C LEU A 31 -8.25 0.56 12.33
N ASP A 32 -8.42 -0.68 12.80
CA ASP A 32 -7.56 -1.28 13.83
C ASP A 32 -6.14 -1.55 13.34
N ALA A 33 -5.97 -2.03 12.10
CA ALA A 33 -4.66 -2.18 11.48
C ALA A 33 -3.89 -0.84 11.46
N VAL A 34 -4.54 0.23 11.01
CA VAL A 34 -3.91 1.57 10.96
C VAL A 34 -3.66 2.15 12.37
N ARG A 35 -4.48 1.81 13.37
CA ARG A 35 -4.22 2.17 14.78
C ARG A 35 -3.01 1.43 15.36
N LYS A 36 -2.69 0.24 14.84
CA LYS A 36 -1.61 -0.61 15.36
C LYS A 36 -0.25 -0.29 14.74
N VAL A 37 -0.18 -0.15 13.41
CA VAL A 37 1.09 0.08 12.69
C VAL A 37 1.71 1.43 13.07
N ARG A 38 2.99 1.43 13.46
CA ARG A 38 3.69 2.62 13.94
C ARG A 38 4.28 3.42 12.77
N ARG A 39 3.42 4.14 12.04
CA ARG A 39 3.80 4.96 10.86
C ARG A 39 5.07 5.82 11.03
N HIS A 40 5.34 6.36 12.21
CA HIS A 40 6.54 7.15 12.49
C HIS A 40 7.86 6.37 12.38
N LEU A 41 7.83 5.04 12.40
CA LEU A 41 8.98 4.17 12.13
C LEU A 41 9.29 4.02 10.63
N TYR A 42 8.37 4.42 9.76
CA TYR A 42 8.45 4.26 8.30
C TYR A 42 8.85 5.56 7.58
N VAL A 43 9.31 6.56 8.32
CA VAL A 43 9.71 7.87 7.78
C VAL A 43 11.07 8.29 8.32
N PRO A 44 11.85 9.10 7.57
CA PRO A 44 13.12 9.61 8.04
C PRO A 44 13.00 10.34 9.39
N PRO A 45 13.98 10.19 10.32
CA PRO A 45 13.92 10.78 11.66
C PRO A 45 13.61 12.29 11.71
N PRO A 46 14.15 13.14 10.80
CA PRO A 46 13.85 14.57 10.83
C PRO A 46 12.38 14.93 10.60
N ILE A 47 11.62 14.07 9.92
CA ILE A 47 10.21 14.31 9.58
C ILE A 47 9.23 13.40 10.35
N ALA A 48 9.74 12.51 11.20
CA ALA A 48 8.92 11.67 12.08
C ALA A 48 7.89 12.46 12.92
N PRO A 49 8.15 13.70 13.39
CA PRO A 49 7.13 14.54 14.02
C PRO A 49 5.92 14.90 13.14
N ASN A 50 5.94 14.60 11.84
CA ASN A 50 4.82 14.86 10.95
C ASN A 50 4.14 13.55 10.49
N ALA A 51 4.58 12.39 11.00
CA ALA A 51 4.17 11.08 10.49
C ALA A 51 2.65 10.84 10.49
N TYR A 52 1.91 11.49 11.40
CA TYR A 52 0.47 11.35 11.57
C TYR A 52 -0.34 12.55 11.05
N GLU A 53 0.30 13.44 10.29
CA GLU A 53 -0.41 14.40 9.45
C GLU A 53 -0.98 13.69 8.22
N ASP A 54 -2.18 14.08 7.78
CA ASP A 54 -2.86 13.44 6.65
C ASP A 54 -2.38 13.96 5.29
N ASN A 55 -1.09 13.79 5.02
CA ASN A 55 -0.43 14.10 3.74
C ASN A 55 0.67 13.08 3.45
N PRO A 56 1.11 12.96 2.18
CA PRO A 56 2.30 12.18 1.87
C PRO A 56 3.56 12.85 2.47
N LEU A 57 4.58 12.03 2.76
CA LEU A 57 5.87 12.49 3.27
C LEU A 57 7.02 11.90 2.43
N PRO A 58 8.12 12.64 2.20
CA PRO A 58 9.26 12.14 1.44
C PRO A 58 10.00 11.04 2.19
N ILE A 59 10.37 9.97 1.48
CA ILE A 59 11.12 8.83 2.05
C ILE A 59 12.50 8.62 1.40
N GLY A 60 12.89 9.53 0.50
CA GLY A 60 14.10 9.40 -0.32
C GLY A 60 13.81 8.85 -1.71
N SER A 61 14.81 8.87 -2.59
CA SER A 61 14.73 8.38 -3.98
C SER A 61 13.55 8.92 -4.78
N ASP A 62 13.19 10.19 -4.55
CA ASP A 62 12.02 10.86 -5.13
C ASP A 62 10.66 10.19 -4.85
N GLN A 63 10.61 9.31 -3.84
CA GLN A 63 9.41 8.59 -3.41
C GLN A 63 8.78 9.21 -2.17
N THR A 64 7.52 8.87 -1.95
CA THR A 64 6.76 9.28 -0.77
C THR A 64 6.07 8.10 -0.09
N ILE A 65 5.94 8.16 1.23
CA ILE A 65 4.94 7.36 1.93
C ILE A 65 3.57 8.00 1.69
N SER A 66 2.59 7.21 1.23
CA SER A 66 1.26 7.72 0.86
C SER A 66 0.52 8.33 2.04
N GLN A 67 -0.39 9.28 1.75
CA GLN A 67 -1.31 9.87 2.72
C GLN A 67 -2.04 8.78 3.54
N PRO A 68 -2.13 8.88 4.88
CA PRO A 68 -2.81 7.90 5.74
C PRO A 68 -4.24 7.57 5.31
N TYR A 69 -5.04 8.59 4.94
CA TYR A 69 -6.38 8.37 4.41
C TYR A 69 -6.39 7.49 3.15
N ILE A 70 -5.47 7.72 2.22
CA ILE A 70 -5.39 6.95 0.97
C ILE A 70 -4.96 5.50 1.24
N VAL A 71 -4.02 5.27 2.15
CA VAL A 71 -3.65 3.92 2.63
C VAL A 71 -4.89 3.17 3.15
N ALA A 72 -5.68 3.81 4.02
CA ALA A 72 -6.87 3.19 4.58
C ALA A 72 -7.96 2.93 3.54
N VAL A 73 -8.22 3.88 2.63
CA VAL A 73 -9.19 3.71 1.53
C VAL A 73 -8.79 2.57 0.61
N MET A 74 -7.53 2.53 0.16
CA MET A 74 -7.06 1.46 -0.73
C MET A 74 -7.15 0.10 -0.05
N THR A 75 -6.79 0.03 1.24
CA THR A 75 -6.88 -1.21 2.04
C THR A 75 -8.33 -1.68 2.21
N GLU A 76 -9.28 -0.77 2.48
CA GLU A 76 -10.72 -1.11 2.57
C GLU A 76 -11.29 -1.60 1.24
N LEU A 77 -10.83 -1.06 0.11
CA LEU A 77 -11.29 -1.48 -1.22
C LEU A 77 -10.86 -2.90 -1.59
N LEU A 78 -9.74 -3.39 -1.03
CA LEU A 78 -9.28 -4.77 -1.22
C LEU A 78 -10.23 -5.79 -0.59
N ASP A 79 -10.97 -5.41 0.47
CA ASP A 79 -11.93 -6.30 1.17
C ASP A 79 -11.29 -7.62 1.61
N LEU A 80 -10.15 -7.50 2.30
CA LEU A 80 -9.29 -8.61 2.70
C LEU A 80 -9.96 -9.50 3.75
N GLU A 81 -9.81 -10.80 3.55
CA GLU A 81 -10.11 -11.82 4.53
C GLU A 81 -8.82 -12.35 5.20
N PRO A 82 -8.87 -12.83 6.46
CA PRO A 82 -7.68 -13.26 7.20
C PRO A 82 -6.84 -14.38 6.54
N GLY A 83 -7.42 -15.10 5.58
CA GLY A 83 -6.75 -16.17 4.84
C GLY A 83 -6.07 -15.70 3.55
N ASP A 84 -6.23 -14.44 3.17
CA ASP A 84 -5.83 -13.95 1.85
C ASP A 84 -4.31 -13.83 1.70
N ARG A 85 -3.86 -14.02 0.46
CA ARG A 85 -2.50 -13.72 0.00
C ARG A 85 -2.54 -12.45 -0.82
N VAL A 86 -1.73 -11.47 -0.43
CA VAL A 86 -1.74 -10.13 -1.03
C VAL A 86 -0.41 -9.82 -1.71
N LEU A 87 -0.47 -9.27 -2.93
CA LEU A 87 0.68 -8.69 -3.61
C LEU A 87 0.60 -7.16 -3.59
N GLU A 88 1.64 -6.51 -3.08
CA GLU A 88 1.87 -5.08 -3.15
C GLU A 88 2.94 -4.78 -4.20
N ILE A 89 2.65 -3.81 -5.08
CA ILE A 89 3.62 -3.25 -6.03
C ILE A 89 3.96 -1.83 -5.58
N GLY A 90 5.23 -1.58 -5.26
CA GLY A 90 5.74 -0.34 -4.69
C GLY A 90 5.85 -0.41 -3.16
N THR A 91 6.79 -1.22 -2.64
CA THR A 91 6.98 -1.32 -1.18
C THR A 91 7.28 0.03 -0.53
N GLY A 92 8.07 0.87 -1.19
CA GLY A 92 8.48 2.20 -0.71
C GLY A 92 9.06 2.15 0.69
N SER A 93 8.31 2.67 1.67
CA SER A 93 8.75 2.65 3.08
C SER A 93 8.51 1.33 3.80
N GLY A 94 7.59 0.50 3.29
CA GLY A 94 7.06 -0.71 3.96
C GLY A 94 5.78 -0.47 4.77
N TYR A 95 5.28 0.77 4.89
CA TYR A 95 4.13 1.06 5.75
C TYR A 95 2.82 0.40 5.27
N GLN A 96 2.52 0.46 3.97
CA GLN A 96 1.32 -0.18 3.42
C GLN A 96 1.43 -1.71 3.55
N ALA A 97 2.58 -2.31 3.25
CA ALA A 97 2.87 -3.72 3.53
C ALA A 97 2.57 -4.13 4.98
N ALA A 98 2.97 -3.31 5.96
CA ALA A 98 2.70 -3.55 7.38
C ALA A 98 1.21 -3.49 7.72
N VAL A 99 0.47 -2.52 7.14
CA VAL A 99 -0.99 -2.44 7.29
C VAL A 99 -1.68 -3.67 6.69
N LEU A 100 -1.23 -4.15 5.54
CA LEU A 100 -1.76 -5.37 4.91
C LEU A 100 -1.48 -6.61 5.77
N ALA A 101 -0.31 -6.67 6.41
CA ALA A 101 0.11 -7.81 7.24
C ALA A 101 -0.70 -7.96 8.53
N GLU A 102 -1.44 -6.93 8.95
CA GLU A 102 -2.42 -7.01 10.04
C GLU A 102 -3.76 -7.65 9.61
N LEU A 103 -3.99 -7.78 8.30
CA LEU A 103 -5.29 -8.19 7.73
C LEU A 103 -5.22 -9.51 6.96
N ALA A 104 -4.07 -9.80 6.33
CA ALA A 104 -3.88 -10.93 5.44
C ALA A 104 -2.98 -12.03 6.05
N ALA A 105 -3.07 -13.25 5.50
CA ALA A 105 -2.22 -14.37 5.92
C ALA A 105 -0.77 -14.21 5.44
N GLU A 106 -0.60 -13.73 4.20
CA GLU A 106 0.70 -13.52 3.58
C GLU A 106 0.72 -12.23 2.77
N VAL A 107 1.81 -11.46 2.90
CA VAL A 107 2.04 -10.24 2.14
C VAL A 107 3.35 -10.38 1.36
N PHE A 108 3.24 -10.21 0.05
CA PHE A 108 4.32 -10.15 -0.90
C PHE A 108 4.43 -8.71 -1.38
N SER A 109 5.62 -8.13 -1.38
CA SER A 109 5.80 -6.75 -1.80
C SER A 109 7.01 -6.61 -2.71
N ILE A 110 6.86 -5.87 -3.80
CA ILE A 110 7.91 -5.64 -4.79
C ILE A 110 8.31 -4.16 -4.80
N GLU A 111 9.61 -3.90 -4.78
CA GLU A 111 10.18 -2.55 -4.88
C GLU A 111 11.29 -2.52 -5.94
N ILE A 112 11.21 -1.55 -6.84
CA ILE A 112 12.15 -1.42 -7.96
C ILE A 112 13.46 -0.76 -7.53
N VAL A 113 13.43 0.12 -6.54
CA VAL A 113 14.60 0.82 -6.00
C VAL A 113 15.27 -0.01 -4.90
N PRO A 114 16.47 -0.57 -5.12
CA PRO A 114 17.11 -1.49 -4.17
C PRO A 114 17.27 -0.91 -2.76
N GLU A 115 17.62 0.36 -2.64
CA GLU A 115 17.82 1.03 -1.36
C GLU A 115 16.52 1.14 -0.56
N LEU A 116 15.38 1.35 -1.23
CA LEU A 116 14.07 1.38 -0.58
C LEU A 116 13.63 -0.01 -0.17
N ALA A 117 13.92 -1.04 -0.97
CA ALA A 117 13.63 -2.42 -0.61
C ALA A 117 14.37 -2.84 0.68
N GLU A 118 15.66 -2.52 0.81
CA GLU A 118 16.42 -2.79 2.03
C GLU A 118 15.90 -1.97 3.23
N MET A 119 15.61 -0.68 3.02
CA MET A 119 15.03 0.17 4.06
C MET A 119 13.68 -0.36 4.56
N ALA A 120 12.80 -0.79 3.65
CA ALA A 120 11.51 -1.36 3.99
C ALA A 120 11.65 -2.64 4.81
N ARG A 121 12.56 -3.55 4.44
CA ARG A 121 12.85 -4.75 5.25
C ARG A 121 13.29 -4.40 6.67
N ALA A 122 14.14 -3.38 6.82
CA ALA A 122 14.59 -2.92 8.13
C ALA A 122 13.43 -2.31 8.96
N HIS A 123 12.59 -1.46 8.38
CA HIS A 123 11.42 -0.90 9.07
C HIS A 123 10.43 -1.98 9.47
N LEU A 124 10.11 -2.91 8.56
CA LEU A 124 9.19 -4.02 8.81
C LEU A 124 9.69 -4.89 9.96
N SER A 125 10.97 -5.26 9.97
CA SER A 125 11.55 -6.05 11.06
C SER A 125 11.56 -5.29 12.39
N ALA A 126 11.89 -4.00 12.38
CA ALA A 126 11.87 -3.15 13.58
C ALA A 126 10.44 -2.97 14.16
N ASP A 127 9.41 -3.03 13.33
CA ASP A 127 8.00 -2.98 13.75
C ASP A 127 7.38 -4.38 13.99
N GLY A 128 8.14 -5.46 13.77
CA GLY A 128 7.73 -6.85 14.06
C GLY A 128 7.01 -7.59 12.91
N TYR A 129 7.08 -7.07 11.69
CA TYR A 129 6.46 -7.64 10.48
C TYR A 129 7.44 -8.48 9.65
N ASP A 130 8.21 -9.37 10.30
CA ASP A 130 9.22 -10.20 9.64
C ASP A 130 8.66 -11.18 8.60
N ARG A 131 7.34 -11.40 8.60
CA ARG A 131 6.66 -12.32 7.67
C ARG A 131 6.36 -11.70 6.31
N VAL A 132 6.50 -10.39 6.16
CA VAL A 132 6.32 -9.70 4.87
C VAL A 132 7.49 -10.05 3.96
N ARG A 133 7.20 -10.60 2.78
CA ARG A 133 8.20 -10.99 1.80
C ARG A 133 8.47 -9.84 0.83
N VAL A 134 9.58 -9.13 1.03
CA VAL A 134 9.98 -8.02 0.16
C VAL A 134 10.99 -8.49 -0.90
N ARG A 135 10.68 -8.29 -2.17
CA ARG A 135 11.55 -8.56 -3.32
C ARG A 135 11.96 -7.26 -4.01
N THR A 136 13.24 -7.15 -4.32
CA THR A 136 13.74 -6.08 -5.18
C THR A 136 13.55 -6.49 -6.63
N GLY A 137 12.88 -5.67 -7.44
CA GLY A 137 12.65 -5.94 -8.86
C GLY A 137 11.53 -5.10 -9.47
N ASP A 138 11.29 -5.29 -10.77
CA ASP A 138 10.19 -4.65 -11.48
C ASP A 138 8.85 -5.31 -11.09
N GLY A 139 7.90 -4.47 -10.65
CA GLY A 139 6.56 -4.90 -10.26
C GLY A 139 5.57 -5.07 -11.42
N TYR A 140 5.90 -4.62 -12.64
CA TYR A 140 5.01 -4.68 -13.81
C TYR A 140 4.57 -6.11 -14.13
N ARG A 141 5.51 -7.06 -14.00
CA ARG A 141 5.28 -8.49 -14.20
C ARG A 141 4.69 -9.20 -12.98
N GLY A 142 4.41 -8.50 -11.89
CA GLY A 142 3.93 -9.09 -10.64
C GLY A 142 4.91 -10.12 -10.07
N TRP A 143 4.38 -11.15 -9.41
CA TRP A 143 5.15 -12.25 -8.80
C TRP A 143 4.59 -13.62 -9.24
N PRO A 144 4.86 -14.06 -10.48
CA PRO A 144 4.26 -15.26 -11.05
C PRO A 144 4.51 -16.54 -10.24
N GLU A 145 5.68 -16.63 -9.58
CA GLU A 145 6.05 -17.80 -8.77
C GLU A 145 5.20 -17.97 -7.51
N GLU A 146 4.55 -16.89 -7.07
CA GLU A 146 3.73 -16.85 -5.86
C GLU A 146 2.25 -16.64 -6.17
N ALA A 147 1.88 -16.43 -7.44
CA ALA A 147 0.48 -16.32 -7.86
C ALA A 147 -0.28 -17.67 -7.66
N PRO A 148 -1.61 -17.64 -7.52
CA PRO A 148 -2.50 -16.47 -7.58
C PRO A 148 -2.63 -15.72 -6.24
N PHE A 149 -3.11 -14.48 -6.32
CA PHE A 149 -3.37 -13.60 -5.18
C PHE A 149 -4.86 -13.26 -5.06
N GLN A 150 -5.39 -13.28 -3.84
CA GLN A 150 -6.77 -12.82 -3.57
C GLN A 150 -6.88 -11.29 -3.67
N ALA A 151 -5.77 -10.60 -3.42
CA ALA A 151 -5.72 -9.15 -3.54
C ALA A 151 -4.38 -8.66 -4.12
N ILE A 152 -4.45 -7.63 -4.95
CA ILE A 152 -3.28 -6.93 -5.47
C ILE A 152 -3.48 -5.44 -5.24
N ILE A 153 -2.44 -4.76 -4.75
CA ILE A 153 -2.44 -3.32 -4.56
C ILE A 153 -1.21 -2.72 -5.22
N VAL A 154 -1.40 -1.63 -5.96
CA VAL A 154 -0.31 -0.91 -6.62
C VAL A 154 -0.26 0.51 -6.05
N THR A 155 0.89 0.90 -5.52
CA THR A 155 1.12 2.19 -4.84
C THR A 155 1.95 3.16 -5.68
N ALA A 156 2.00 2.92 -7.00
CA ALA A 156 2.52 3.79 -8.05
C ALA A 156 1.55 3.77 -9.24
N ALA A 157 1.49 4.84 -10.04
CA ALA A 157 0.55 4.96 -11.14
C ALA A 157 1.17 4.57 -12.49
N PRO A 158 0.78 3.45 -13.10
CA PRO A 158 0.99 3.22 -14.53
C PRO A 158 -0.06 3.96 -15.37
N ASP A 159 0.18 4.06 -16.68
CA ASP A 159 -0.76 4.67 -17.65
C ASP A 159 -1.95 3.74 -18.00
N HIS A 160 -1.82 2.43 -17.77
CA HIS A 160 -2.86 1.42 -17.91
C HIS A 160 -2.77 0.38 -16.78
N VAL A 161 -3.81 -0.44 -16.60
CA VAL A 161 -3.74 -1.58 -15.68
C VAL A 161 -2.87 -2.67 -16.31
N PRO A 162 -1.74 -3.08 -15.70
CA PRO A 162 -0.89 -4.13 -16.26
C PRO A 162 -1.63 -5.48 -16.34
N GLU A 163 -1.69 -6.06 -17.53
CA GLU A 163 -2.34 -7.36 -17.76
C GLU A 163 -1.74 -8.50 -16.90
N PRO A 164 -0.40 -8.58 -16.69
CA PRO A 164 0.18 -9.61 -15.81
C PRO A 164 -0.37 -9.61 -14.39
N LEU A 165 -0.80 -8.45 -13.87
CA LEU A 165 -1.40 -8.37 -12.54
C LEU A 165 -2.84 -8.89 -12.53
N ILE A 166 -3.60 -8.68 -13.62
CA ILE A 166 -4.94 -9.26 -13.78
C ILE A 166 -4.86 -10.79 -13.91
N GLU A 167 -3.87 -11.30 -14.64
CA GLU A 167 -3.64 -12.73 -14.82
C GLU A 167 -3.32 -13.42 -13.48
N GLN A 168 -2.57 -12.76 -12.60
CA GLN A 168 -2.18 -13.27 -11.28
C GLN A 168 -3.27 -13.08 -10.21
N LEU A 169 -4.35 -12.37 -10.52
CA LEU A 169 -5.48 -12.20 -9.62
C LEU A 169 -6.34 -13.48 -9.60
N ASP A 170 -6.65 -13.95 -8.40
CA ASP A 170 -7.53 -15.11 -8.18
C ASP A 170 -8.98 -14.80 -8.56
N GLU A 171 -9.78 -15.85 -8.77
CA GLU A 171 -11.21 -15.73 -8.99
C GLU A 171 -11.90 -15.15 -7.73
N GLY A 172 -12.71 -14.10 -7.90
CA GLY A 172 -13.27 -13.30 -6.80
C GLY A 172 -12.31 -12.24 -6.23
N GLY A 173 -11.05 -12.22 -6.67
CA GLY A 173 -10.02 -11.32 -6.16
C GLY A 173 -10.20 -9.86 -6.61
N ARG A 174 -9.50 -8.95 -5.91
CA ARG A 174 -9.53 -7.51 -6.18
C ARG A 174 -8.14 -6.91 -6.41
N LEU A 175 -8.03 -6.10 -7.44
CA LEU A 175 -6.87 -5.26 -7.71
C LEU A 175 -7.22 -3.78 -7.51
N VAL A 176 -6.46 -3.08 -6.66
CA VAL A 176 -6.62 -1.65 -6.38
C VAL A 176 -5.39 -0.91 -6.90
N ILE A 177 -5.61 0.01 -7.84
CA ILE A 177 -4.52 0.64 -8.61
C ILE A 177 -4.85 2.08 -8.99
N PRO A 178 -3.96 3.05 -8.77
CA PRO A 178 -4.06 4.35 -9.43
C PRO A 178 -3.66 4.21 -10.90
N VAL A 179 -4.43 4.77 -11.83
CA VAL A 179 -4.12 4.71 -13.27
C VAL A 179 -4.21 6.11 -13.88
N GLY A 180 -3.19 6.45 -14.67
CA GLY A 180 -3.13 7.69 -15.44
C GLY A 180 -1.77 8.38 -15.33
N ASP A 181 -1.61 9.48 -16.07
CA ASP A 181 -0.41 10.31 -16.08
C ASP A 181 -0.67 11.63 -15.33
N VAL A 182 -1.08 12.69 -16.04
CA VAL A 182 -1.39 14.01 -15.46
C VAL A 182 -2.63 13.98 -14.57
N TYR A 183 -3.64 13.22 -14.98
CA TYR A 183 -4.87 12.97 -14.23
C TYR A 183 -4.93 11.48 -13.91
N GLN A 184 -5.01 11.14 -12.62
CA GLN A 184 -5.02 9.77 -12.16
C GLN A 184 -6.32 9.49 -11.40
N GLU A 185 -6.87 8.30 -11.63
CA GLU A 185 -8.06 7.80 -10.96
C GLU A 185 -7.70 6.51 -10.22
N LEU A 186 -8.19 6.36 -9.00
CA LEU A 186 -8.09 5.11 -8.27
C LEU A 186 -9.12 4.13 -8.79
N LEU A 187 -8.67 3.01 -9.34
CA LEU A 187 -9.51 1.96 -9.89
C LEU A 187 -9.58 0.77 -8.95
N VAL A 188 -10.74 0.11 -8.95
CA VAL A 188 -10.90 -1.26 -8.46
C VAL A 188 -11.21 -2.15 -9.65
N VAL A 189 -10.41 -3.21 -9.77
CA VAL A 189 -10.58 -4.27 -10.75
C VAL A 189 -10.98 -5.54 -10.02
N THR A 190 -12.07 -6.17 -10.43
CA THR A 190 -12.56 -7.43 -9.86
C THR A 190 -12.60 -8.50 -10.93
N LYS A 191 -12.22 -9.73 -10.58
CA LYS A 191 -12.32 -10.90 -11.45
C LYS A 191 -13.47 -11.79 -10.98
N GLU A 192 -14.49 -11.94 -11.81
CA GLU A 192 -15.70 -12.71 -11.50
C GLU A 192 -16.17 -13.48 -12.75
N ASP A 193 -16.42 -14.78 -12.61
CA ASP A 193 -16.76 -15.72 -13.68
C ASP A 193 -15.80 -15.67 -14.87
N GLY A 194 -14.50 -15.49 -14.61
CA GLY A 194 -13.47 -15.28 -15.64
C GLY A 194 -13.58 -13.94 -16.38
N MET A 195 -14.46 -13.03 -15.96
CA MET A 195 -14.60 -11.69 -16.51
C MET A 195 -13.96 -10.64 -15.61
N VAL A 196 -13.37 -9.62 -16.23
CA VAL A 196 -12.74 -8.50 -15.53
C VAL A 196 -13.68 -7.30 -15.53
N ARG A 197 -14.02 -6.79 -14.35
CA ARG A 197 -14.81 -5.57 -14.16
C ARG A 197 -13.93 -4.47 -13.58
N LYS A 198 -14.05 -3.25 -14.09
CA LYS A 198 -13.29 -2.09 -13.64
C LYS A 198 -14.24 -0.98 -13.20
N ARG A 199 -13.99 -0.34 -12.07
CA ARG A 199 -14.71 0.85 -11.62
C ARG A 199 -13.75 1.92 -11.11
N SER A 200 -14.03 3.19 -11.41
CA SER A 200 -13.34 4.30 -10.76
C SER A 200 -13.91 4.58 -9.37
N VAL A 201 -13.06 5.06 -8.47
CA VAL A 201 -13.42 5.39 -7.09
C VAL A 201 -13.30 6.89 -6.84
N ILE A 202 -12.09 7.42 -6.91
CA ILE A 202 -11.77 8.83 -6.61
C ILE A 202 -10.54 9.29 -7.41
N PRO A 203 -10.43 10.59 -7.71
CA PRO A 203 -9.19 11.17 -8.20
C PRO A 203 -8.07 11.03 -7.16
N VAL A 204 -6.88 10.70 -7.61
CA VAL A 204 -5.69 10.54 -6.76
C VAL A 204 -4.45 11.11 -7.44
N ARG A 205 -3.33 11.12 -6.73
CA ARG A 205 -2.02 11.44 -7.31
C ARG A 205 -0.92 10.63 -6.63
N PHE A 206 -0.30 9.76 -7.41
CA PHE A 206 0.80 8.89 -7.05
C PHE A 206 2.00 9.20 -7.92
N VAL A 207 3.16 8.77 -7.44
CA VAL A 207 4.40 8.67 -8.23
C VAL A 207 4.17 7.71 -9.42
N PRO A 208 4.82 7.91 -10.57
CA PRO A 208 4.68 7.02 -11.71
C PRO A 208 5.24 5.63 -11.39
N MET A 209 4.65 4.60 -11.97
CA MET A 209 5.25 3.27 -12.02
C MET A 209 6.33 3.26 -13.11
N THR A 210 7.56 2.93 -12.73
CA THR A 210 8.72 2.90 -13.64
C THR A 210 9.05 1.47 -14.07
N GLY A 211 9.99 1.31 -15.01
CA GLY A 211 10.41 0.01 -15.53
C GLY A 211 9.65 -0.36 -16.81
N GLU A 212 9.25 -1.63 -16.96
CA GLU A 212 8.50 -2.10 -18.14
C GLU A 212 7.17 -1.34 -18.34
N ALA A 213 6.63 -0.70 -17.29
CA ALA A 213 5.47 0.18 -17.39
C ALA A 213 5.69 1.40 -18.31
N GLU A 214 6.94 1.81 -18.54
CA GLU A 214 7.32 2.92 -19.41
C GLU A 214 7.66 2.46 -20.84
N GLU A 215 7.80 1.15 -21.06
CA GLU A 215 8.08 0.54 -22.36
C GLU A 215 6.78 0.42 -23.16
N ARG A 216 6.67 1.23 -24.21
CA ARG A 216 5.50 1.26 -25.12
C ARG A 216 5.53 0.15 -26.16
#